data_AF-A0A1W6CWB0-F1
#
_entry.id   AF-A0A1W6CWB0-F1
#
_cell.length_a   1.000
_cell.length_b   1.000
_cell.length_c   1.000
_cell.angle_alpha   90.00
_cell.angle_beta   90.00
_cell.angle_gamma   90.00
#
_symmetry.space_group_name_H-M   'P 1'
#
loop_
_entity.id
_entity.type
_entity.pdbx_description
1 polymer ?
#
loop_
_entity_poly.entity_id
_entity_poly.type
_entity_poly.pdbx_seq_one_letter_code
_entity_poly.pdbx_strand_id
1 'polypeptide(L)'
;MDLNEKVADKKRAPASISWKFLFSLIALAAIALLFVVSVFYHGASNVETFKSLGPWGDFAAGLLNPVLTFLSFIGVLVTIVLQRIELSESRLELERSADALEAQIRSINLQSFESTFFQMLSVHNSIVNSIDLVSSETSVTTNGRDCFRVFYTRLTKIYRDNEKKGQPKHGPSKILDVSYRVFWKDSQLELGHYFRFLYNFFRLIDESAEARPYHAKLIRSQLSDQELLILFYNCTSDQGKNFRKYAVKYEIFDNLPTVRLLHPTHADLIDRAAFGQNPMLTGRDVRMPNQERG
;
A
#
# COMPACT_ATOMS: atom_id res chain seq x y z
N MET A 1 -7.46 22.86 -25.70
CA MET A 1 -8.91 22.75 -25.98
C MET A 1 -9.00 22.05 -27.31
N ASP A 2 -8.75 20.75 -27.22
CA ASP A 2 -8.03 19.99 -28.23
C ASP A 2 -8.96 19.15 -29.09
N LEU A 3 -8.50 18.92 -30.31
CA LEU A 3 -9.12 18.12 -31.37
C LEU A 3 -9.65 16.72 -30.94
N ASN A 4 -9.29 16.25 -29.74
CA ASN A 4 -9.79 15.01 -29.15
C ASN A 4 -11.29 15.04 -28.78
N GLU A 5 -11.90 16.20 -28.56
CA GLU A 5 -13.33 16.26 -28.20
C GLU A 5 -14.25 16.06 -29.42
N LYS A 6 -13.77 16.35 -30.64
CA LYS A 6 -14.55 16.19 -31.88
C LYS A 6 -14.59 14.76 -32.42
N VAL A 7 -13.69 13.88 -31.97
CA VAL A 7 -13.68 12.46 -32.40
C VAL A 7 -14.60 11.60 -31.52
N ALA A 8 -14.92 12.06 -30.30
CA ALA A 8 -15.76 11.34 -29.35
C ALA A 8 -17.28 11.37 -29.68
N ASP A 9 -17.76 12.31 -30.49
CA ASP A 9 -19.21 12.54 -30.70
C ASP A 9 -19.76 11.98 -32.03
N LYS A 10 -18.96 11.26 -32.83
CA LYS A 10 -19.50 10.60 -34.04
C LYS A 10 -20.08 9.23 -33.71
N LYS A 11 -21.20 9.28 -33.00
CA LYS A 11 -22.29 8.28 -32.90
C LYS A 11 -21.91 6.86 -33.34
N ARG A 12 -21.66 6.02 -32.34
CA ARG A 12 -22.00 4.60 -32.31
C ARG A 12 -23.48 4.45 -32.68
N ALA A 13 -23.77 4.20 -33.95
CA ALA A 13 -24.95 3.39 -34.28
C ALA A 13 -24.46 1.95 -34.30
N PRO A 14 -25.06 1.01 -33.54
CA PRO A 14 -24.85 -0.39 -33.87
C PRO A 14 -25.30 -0.54 -35.33
N ALA A 15 -24.44 -1.12 -36.17
CA ALA A 15 -24.84 -1.52 -37.51
C ALA A 15 -25.86 -2.65 -37.35
N SER A 16 -27.10 -2.29 -37.03
CA SER A 16 -28.23 -3.19 -37.19
C SER A 16 -28.27 -3.44 -38.69
N ILE A 17 -27.92 -4.66 -39.09
CA ILE A 17 -28.14 -5.11 -40.45
C ILE A 17 -29.63 -4.93 -40.68
N SER A 18 -29.98 -3.83 -41.36
CA SER A 18 -31.36 -3.42 -41.47
C SER A 18 -32.11 -4.59 -42.12
N TRP A 19 -33.21 -5.04 -41.50
CA TRP A 19 -33.99 -6.17 -42.02
C TRP A 19 -34.35 -5.98 -43.51
N LYS A 20 -34.44 -4.71 -43.94
CA LYS A 20 -34.57 -4.26 -45.33
C LYS A 20 -33.46 -4.76 -46.26
N PHE A 21 -32.21 -4.77 -45.81
CA PHE A 21 -31.07 -5.29 -46.58
C PHE A 21 -31.18 -6.81 -46.77
N LEU A 22 -31.52 -7.54 -45.70
CA LEU A 22 -31.74 -9.00 -45.77
C LEU A 22 -32.90 -9.37 -46.71
N PHE A 23 -34.04 -8.68 -46.60
CA PHE A 23 -35.17 -8.87 -47.51
C PHE A 23 -34.83 -8.52 -48.96
N SER A 24 -34.02 -7.48 -49.19
CA SER A 24 -33.56 -7.13 -50.55
C SER A 24 -32.67 -8.22 -51.15
N LEU A 25 -31.82 -8.85 -50.35
CA LEU A 25 -30.92 -9.90 -50.79
C LEU A 25 -31.70 -11.18 -51.15
N ILE A 26 -32.70 -11.53 -50.33
CA ILE A 26 -33.60 -12.68 -50.58
C ILE A 26 -34.45 -12.44 -51.83
N ALA A 27 -34.99 -11.23 -52.01
CA ALA A 27 -35.76 -10.88 -53.20
C ALA A 27 -34.90 -10.95 -54.47
N LEU A 28 -33.66 -10.45 -54.42
CA LEU A 28 -32.70 -10.54 -55.52
C LEU A 28 -32.39 -12.00 -55.87
N ALA A 29 -32.19 -12.87 -54.87
CA ALA A 29 -31.95 -14.29 -55.06
C ALA A 29 -33.16 -15.01 -55.68
N ALA A 30 -34.38 -14.68 -55.24
CA ALA A 30 -35.61 -15.24 -55.81
C ALA A 30 -35.83 -14.80 -57.26
N ILE A 31 -35.54 -13.54 -57.60
CA ILE A 31 -35.60 -13.03 -58.98
C ILE A 31 -34.57 -13.73 -59.86
N ALA A 32 -33.33 -13.90 -59.37
CA ALA A 32 -32.30 -14.64 -60.09
C ALA A 32 -32.69 -16.10 -60.33
N LEU A 33 -33.30 -16.76 -59.34
CA LEU A 33 -33.81 -18.13 -59.47
C LEU A 33 -34.95 -18.22 -60.50
N LEU A 34 -35.91 -17.31 -60.46
CA LEU A 34 -37.01 -17.24 -61.44
C LEU A 34 -36.50 -16.98 -62.85
N PHE A 35 -35.48 -16.13 -62.99
CA PHE A 35 -34.82 -15.88 -64.27
C PHE A 35 -34.15 -17.14 -64.83
N VAL A 36 -33.41 -17.87 -64.00
CA VAL A 36 -32.78 -19.15 -64.38
C VAL A 36 -33.83 -20.19 -64.81
N VAL A 37 -34.91 -20.34 -64.05
CA VAL A 37 -36.02 -21.26 -64.38
C VAL A 37 -36.72 -20.86 -65.68
N SER A 38 -36.94 -19.56 -65.91
CA SER A 38 -37.55 -19.05 -67.13
C SER A 38 -36.72 -19.33 -68.38
N VAL A 39 -35.40 -19.09 -68.29
CA VAL A 39 -34.42 -19.40 -69.35
C VAL A 39 -34.38 -20.90 -69.65
N PHE A 40 -34.41 -21.75 -68.61
CA PHE A 40 -34.43 -23.20 -68.78
C PHE A 40 -35.73 -23.70 -69.42
N TYR A 41 -36.88 -23.14 -69.03
CA TYR A 41 -38.19 -23.46 -69.61
C TYR A 41 -38.30 -23.04 -71.08
N HIS A 42 -37.84 -21.83 -71.44
CA HIS A 42 -37.81 -21.37 -72.83
C HIS A 42 -36.76 -22.13 -73.67
N GLY A 43 -35.67 -22.59 -73.04
CA GLY A 43 -34.67 -23.42 -73.70
C GLY A 43 -35.17 -24.81 -74.08
N ALA A 44 -36.05 -25.39 -73.27
CA ALA A 44 -36.68 -26.69 -73.53
C ALA A 44 -37.74 -26.64 -74.65
N SER A 45 -38.37 -25.48 -74.88
CA SER A 45 -39.44 -25.33 -75.88
C SER A 45 -38.94 -24.87 -77.26
N ASN A 46 -37.84 -24.11 -77.35
CA ASN A 46 -37.27 -23.63 -78.61
C ASN A 46 -35.73 -23.73 -78.61
N VAL A 47 -35.23 -24.86 -79.12
CA VAL A 47 -33.80 -25.20 -79.12
C VAL A 47 -32.94 -24.22 -79.95
N GLU A 48 -33.47 -23.64 -81.03
CA GLU A 48 -32.74 -22.67 -81.86
C GLU A 48 -32.56 -21.31 -81.17
N THR A 49 -33.59 -20.80 -80.51
CA THR A 49 -33.53 -19.56 -79.72
C THR A 49 -32.61 -19.70 -78.51
N PHE A 50 -32.55 -20.89 -77.92
CA PHE A 50 -31.61 -21.17 -76.83
C PHE A 50 -30.15 -21.17 -77.30
N LYS A 51 -29.89 -21.75 -78.49
CA LYS A 51 -28.54 -21.77 -79.07
C LYS A 51 -28.02 -20.36 -79.40
N SER A 52 -28.88 -19.42 -79.80
CA SER A 52 -28.47 -18.03 -80.08
C SER A 52 -28.18 -17.21 -78.82
N LEU A 53 -28.67 -17.64 -77.65
CA LEU A 53 -28.38 -17.02 -76.34
C LEU A 53 -27.05 -17.49 -75.72
N GLY A 54 -26.50 -18.65 -76.16
CA GLY A 54 -25.23 -19.19 -75.67
C GLY A 54 -24.06 -18.21 -75.77
N PRO A 55 -23.76 -17.63 -76.96
CA PRO A 55 -22.66 -16.67 -77.11
C PRO A 55 -22.78 -15.41 -76.25
N TRP A 56 -24.01 -14.93 -76.02
CA TRP A 56 -24.27 -13.82 -75.11
C TRP A 56 -24.04 -14.20 -73.65
N GLY A 57 -24.46 -15.41 -73.25
CA GLY A 57 -24.17 -15.98 -71.94
C GLY A 57 -22.67 -16.15 -71.69
N ASP A 58 -21.93 -16.64 -72.69
CA ASP A 58 -20.47 -16.81 -72.63
C ASP A 58 -19.74 -15.47 -72.50
N PHE A 59 -20.19 -14.43 -73.21
CA PHE A 59 -19.65 -13.07 -73.06
C PHE A 59 -19.95 -12.48 -71.68
N ALA A 60 -21.20 -12.59 -71.22
CA ALA A 60 -21.61 -12.07 -69.91
C ALA A 60 -20.87 -12.80 -68.78
N ALA A 61 -20.77 -14.13 -68.84
CA ALA A 61 -20.01 -14.92 -67.86
C ALA A 61 -18.51 -14.61 -67.91
N GLY A 62 -17.94 -14.46 -69.11
CA GLY A 62 -16.54 -14.10 -69.33
C GLY A 62 -16.16 -12.71 -68.82
N LEU A 63 -17.10 -11.75 -68.83
CA LEU A 63 -16.88 -10.40 -68.30
C LEU A 63 -17.22 -10.28 -66.81
N LEU A 64 -18.32 -10.90 -66.36
CA LEU A 64 -18.77 -10.82 -64.96
C LEU A 64 -17.80 -11.53 -64.03
N ASN A 65 -17.24 -12.68 -64.43
CA ASN A 65 -16.39 -13.45 -63.52
C ASN A 65 -15.10 -12.69 -63.11
N PRO A 66 -14.33 -12.06 -64.02
CA PRO A 66 -13.21 -11.19 -63.65
C PRO A 66 -13.62 -9.96 -62.82
N VAL A 67 -14.73 -9.31 -63.15
CA VAL A 67 -15.22 -8.13 -62.41
C VAL A 67 -15.62 -8.49 -60.99
N LEU A 68 -16.38 -9.58 -60.82
CA LEU A 68 -16.78 -10.08 -59.50
C LEU A 68 -15.55 -10.54 -58.70
N THR A 69 -14.60 -11.25 -59.33
CA THR A 69 -13.35 -11.67 -58.68
C THR A 69 -12.53 -10.47 -58.20
N PHE A 70 -12.43 -9.41 -59.01
CA PHE A 70 -11.76 -8.18 -58.63
C PHE A 70 -12.45 -7.48 -57.45
N LEU A 71 -13.79 -7.37 -57.48
CA LEU A 71 -14.56 -6.81 -56.37
C LEU A 71 -14.40 -7.64 -55.08
N SER A 72 -14.39 -8.97 -55.18
CA SER A 72 -14.12 -9.85 -54.03
C SER A 72 -12.72 -9.62 -53.46
N PHE A 73 -11.71 -9.47 -54.32
CA PHE A 73 -10.34 -9.17 -53.88
C PHE A 73 -10.26 -7.82 -53.16
N ILE A 74 -10.90 -6.77 -53.69
CA ILE A 74 -10.99 -5.46 -53.02
C ILE A 74 -11.72 -5.60 -51.67
N GLY A 75 -12.80 -6.36 -51.61
CA GLY A 75 -13.53 -6.65 -50.37
C GLY A 75 -12.61 -7.24 -49.30
N VAL A 76 -11.81 -8.26 -49.65
CA VAL A 76 -10.84 -8.87 -48.73
C VAL A 76 -9.76 -7.87 -48.30
N LEU A 77 -9.23 -7.05 -49.22
CA LEU A 77 -8.25 -6.02 -48.86
C LEU A 77 -8.82 -5.00 -47.86
N VAL A 78 -10.05 -4.55 -48.08
CA VAL A 78 -10.75 -3.64 -47.15
C VAL A 78 -10.93 -4.32 -45.80
N THR A 79 -11.34 -5.59 -45.77
CA THR A 79 -11.46 -6.36 -44.52
C THR A 79 -10.13 -6.44 -43.78
N ILE A 80 -9.02 -6.72 -44.48
CA ILE A 80 -7.68 -6.78 -43.87
C ILE A 80 -7.29 -5.41 -43.27
N VAL A 81 -7.58 -4.31 -43.97
CA VAL A 81 -7.31 -2.96 -43.46
C VAL A 81 -8.14 -2.67 -42.20
N LEU A 82 -9.44 -3.00 -42.22
CA LEU A 82 -10.31 -2.82 -41.05
C LEU A 82 -9.83 -3.64 -39.85
N GLN A 83 -9.48 -4.92 -40.07
CA GLN A 83 -8.94 -5.80 -39.03
C GLN A 83 -7.64 -5.25 -38.42
N ARG A 84 -6.75 -4.65 -39.23
CA ARG A 84 -5.52 -4.02 -38.72
C ARG A 84 -5.80 -2.82 -37.83
N ILE A 85 -6.80 -2.01 -38.18
CA ILE A 85 -7.22 -0.86 -37.37
C ILE A 85 -7.77 -1.35 -36.03
N GLU A 86 -8.70 -2.31 -36.04
CA GLU A 86 -9.30 -2.91 -34.84
C GLU A 86 -8.23 -3.53 -33.91
N LEU A 87 -7.25 -4.24 -34.47
CA LEU A 87 -6.13 -4.80 -33.71
C LEU A 87 -5.26 -3.71 -33.07
N SER A 88 -5.03 -2.60 -33.77
CA SER A 88 -4.26 -1.48 -33.23
C SER A 88 -5.00 -0.80 -32.08
N GLU A 89 -6.31 -0.58 -32.22
CA GLU A 89 -7.15 -0.01 -31.16
C GLU A 89 -7.22 -0.94 -29.95
N SER A 90 -7.39 -2.25 -30.18
CA SER A 90 -7.39 -3.27 -29.12
C SER A 90 -6.07 -3.30 -28.34
N ARG A 91 -4.92 -3.20 -29.03
CA ARG A 91 -3.61 -3.11 -28.37
C ARG A 91 -3.51 -1.86 -27.50
N LEU A 92 -3.97 -0.72 -28.00
CA LEU A 92 -3.97 0.53 -27.25
C LEU A 92 -4.88 0.46 -26.01
N GLU A 93 -6.03 -0.20 -26.11
CA GLU A 93 -6.92 -0.42 -24.97
C GLU A 93 -6.32 -1.37 -23.93
N LEU A 94 -5.63 -2.44 -24.37
CA LEU A 94 -4.91 -3.34 -23.48
C LEU A 94 -3.77 -2.64 -22.73
N GLU A 95 -3.01 -1.79 -23.41
CA GLU A 95 -1.95 -0.99 -22.79
C GLU A 95 -2.52 -0.07 -21.70
N ARG A 96 -3.60 0.68 -22.03
CA ARG A 96 -4.29 1.54 -21.05
C ARG A 96 -4.84 0.75 -19.85
N SER A 97 -5.36 -0.46 -20.10
CA SER A 97 -5.86 -1.34 -19.05
C SER A 97 -4.73 -1.83 -18.14
N ALA A 98 -3.58 -2.17 -18.72
CA ALA A 98 -2.40 -2.58 -17.96
C ALA A 98 -1.88 -1.44 -17.05
N ASP A 99 -1.79 -0.22 -17.57
CA ASP A 99 -1.39 0.97 -16.79
C ASP A 99 -2.38 1.24 -15.63
N ALA A 100 -3.68 1.16 -15.91
CA ALA A 100 -4.71 1.34 -14.89
C ALA A 100 -4.64 0.26 -13.80
N LEU A 101 -4.35 -0.99 -14.18
CA LEU A 101 -4.19 -2.11 -13.24
C LEU A 101 -2.94 -1.91 -12.36
N GLU A 102 -1.83 -1.44 -12.91
CA GLU A 102 -0.63 -1.15 -12.11
C GLU A 102 -0.90 -0.05 -11.07
N ALA A 103 -1.58 1.03 -11.48
CA ALA A 103 -2.00 2.08 -10.57
C ALA A 103 -2.95 1.55 -9.47
N GLN A 104 -3.86 0.64 -9.84
CA GLN A 104 -4.77 0.00 -8.90
C GLN A 104 -4.02 -0.88 -7.88
N ILE A 105 -3.08 -1.73 -8.33
CA ILE A 105 -2.27 -2.58 -7.45
C ILE A 105 -1.51 -1.73 -6.44
N ARG A 106 -0.92 -0.61 -6.90
CA ARG A 106 -0.22 0.33 -6.02
C ARG A 106 -1.15 0.91 -4.94
N SER A 107 -2.38 1.26 -5.31
CA SER A 107 -3.39 1.75 -4.36
C SER A 107 -3.80 0.66 -3.35
N ILE A 108 -3.97 -0.59 -3.82
CA ILE A 108 -4.34 -1.72 -2.96
C ILE A 108 -3.24 -2.02 -1.95
N ASN A 109 -1.98 -2.05 -2.38
CA ASN A 109 -0.85 -2.31 -1.47
C ASN A 109 -0.76 -1.24 -0.38
N LEU A 110 -0.92 0.04 -0.74
CA LEU A 110 -0.98 1.13 0.21
C LEU A 110 -2.13 0.98 1.21
N GLN A 111 -3.34 0.68 0.73
CA GLN A 111 -4.51 0.50 1.58
C GLN A 111 -4.35 -0.72 2.53
N SER A 112 -3.81 -1.83 2.02
CA SER A 112 -3.53 -3.03 2.82
C SER A 112 -2.52 -2.72 3.92
N PHE A 113 -1.42 -2.02 3.58
CA PHE A 113 -0.42 -1.60 4.54
C PHE A 113 -1.02 -0.66 5.62
N GLU A 114 -1.76 0.37 5.22
CA GLU A 114 -2.40 1.28 6.16
C GLU A 114 -3.36 0.54 7.10
N SER A 115 -4.14 -0.41 6.56
CA SER A 115 -5.02 -1.26 7.37
C SER A 115 -4.24 -2.06 8.42
N THR A 116 -3.17 -2.75 8.01
CA THR A 116 -2.31 -3.51 8.93
C THR A 116 -1.65 -2.59 9.97
N PHE A 117 -1.18 -1.42 9.56
CA PHE A 117 -0.58 -0.43 10.45
C PHE A 117 -1.56 0.02 11.54
N PHE A 118 -2.79 0.39 11.18
CA PHE A 118 -3.79 0.84 12.16
C PHE A 118 -4.28 -0.32 13.05
N GLN A 119 -4.34 -1.55 12.53
CA GLN A 119 -4.57 -2.73 13.36
C GLN A 119 -3.45 -2.92 14.40
N MET A 120 -2.18 -2.77 14.00
CA MET A 120 -1.06 -2.82 14.95
C MET A 120 -1.11 -1.69 15.98
N LEU A 121 -1.54 -0.49 15.59
CA LEU A 121 -1.74 0.62 16.52
C LEU A 121 -2.84 0.32 17.54
N SER A 122 -3.93 -0.33 17.10
CA SER A 122 -4.98 -0.80 18.00
C SER A 122 -4.46 -1.86 18.96
N VAL A 123 -3.69 -2.83 18.46
CA VAL A 123 -3.09 -3.89 19.28
C VAL A 123 -2.10 -3.31 20.30
N HIS A 124 -1.31 -2.31 19.93
CA HIS A 124 -0.45 -1.57 20.87
C HIS A 124 -1.27 -1.03 22.05
N ASN A 125 -2.37 -0.35 21.76
CA ASN A 125 -3.24 0.21 22.79
C ASN A 125 -3.90 -0.88 23.64
N SER A 126 -4.30 -2.01 23.03
CA SER A 126 -4.80 -3.17 23.77
C SER A 126 -3.75 -3.76 24.72
N ILE A 127 -2.50 -3.92 24.27
CA ILE A 127 -1.38 -4.39 25.12
C ILE A 127 -1.15 -3.42 26.27
N VAL A 128 -1.10 -2.11 26.00
CA VAL A 128 -0.93 -1.11 27.06
C VAL A 128 -2.06 -1.21 28.07
N ASN A 129 -3.32 -1.31 27.60
CA ASN A 129 -4.51 -1.37 28.46
C ASN A 129 -4.64 -2.69 29.23
N SER A 130 -4.05 -3.79 28.74
CA SER A 130 -4.09 -5.08 29.43
C SER A 130 -3.05 -5.23 30.54
N ILE A 131 -2.07 -4.31 30.63
CA ILE A 131 -1.07 -4.37 31.70
C ILE A 131 -1.75 -4.00 33.02
N ASP A 132 -1.68 -4.89 33.99
CA ASP A 132 -2.16 -4.69 35.35
C ASP A 132 -1.04 -4.94 36.38
N LEU A 133 -1.06 -4.15 37.45
CA LEU A 133 -0.12 -4.28 38.56
C LEU A 133 -0.91 -4.22 39.86
N VAL A 134 -0.89 -5.34 40.60
CA VAL A 134 -1.49 -5.41 41.93
C VAL A 134 -0.47 -5.01 42.98
N SER A 135 -0.80 -4.01 43.80
CA SER A 135 0.01 -3.64 44.95
C SER A 135 -0.27 -4.56 46.13
N SER A 136 0.73 -5.35 46.55
CA SER A 136 0.58 -6.28 47.69
C SER A 136 0.30 -5.59 49.03
N GLU A 137 0.64 -4.30 49.17
CA GLU A 137 0.48 -3.54 50.41
C GLU A 137 -0.92 -2.92 50.58
N THR A 138 -1.55 -2.52 49.48
CA THR A 138 -2.81 -1.76 49.49
C THR A 138 -3.96 -2.49 48.82
N SER A 139 -3.69 -3.62 48.17
CA SER A 139 -4.62 -4.36 47.29
C SER A 139 -5.22 -3.50 46.17
N VAL A 140 -4.62 -2.34 45.87
CA VAL A 140 -5.03 -1.47 44.77
C VAL A 140 -4.41 -2.00 43.47
N THR A 141 -5.25 -2.27 42.48
CA THR A 141 -4.82 -2.59 41.12
C THR A 141 -4.62 -1.32 40.31
N THR A 142 -3.40 -1.11 39.81
CA THR A 142 -3.13 -0.10 38.78
C THR A 142 -3.27 -0.77 37.42
N ASN A 143 -3.92 -0.11 36.48
CA ASN A 143 -4.20 -0.67 35.16
C ASN A 143 -3.72 0.25 34.03
N GLY A 144 -3.43 -0.35 32.89
CA GLY A 144 -3.18 0.37 31.65
C GLY A 144 -1.92 1.23 31.68
N ARG A 145 -2.04 2.43 31.11
CA ARG A 145 -0.96 3.41 31.02
C ARG A 145 -0.39 3.84 32.39
N ASP A 146 -1.21 3.83 33.44
CA ASP A 146 -0.76 4.21 34.78
C ASP A 146 0.29 3.25 35.36
N CYS A 147 0.35 2.00 34.88
CA CYS A 147 1.37 1.03 35.25
C CYS A 147 2.79 1.51 34.91
N PHE A 148 2.97 2.29 33.84
CA PHE A 148 4.27 2.84 33.46
C PHE A 148 4.83 3.82 34.49
N ARG A 149 3.96 4.59 35.16
CA ARG A 149 4.37 5.43 36.30
C ARG A 149 4.89 4.57 37.46
N VAL A 150 4.24 3.43 37.73
CA VAL A 150 4.65 2.49 38.78
C VAL A 150 5.99 1.84 38.42
N PHE A 151 6.16 1.37 37.18
CA PHE A 151 7.42 0.82 36.69
C PHE A 151 8.57 1.83 36.82
N TYR A 152 8.35 3.07 36.37
CA TYR A 152 9.35 4.13 36.46
C TYR A 152 9.71 4.46 37.92
N THR A 153 8.71 4.49 38.81
CA THR A 153 8.94 4.70 40.25
C THR A 153 9.75 3.56 40.87
N ARG A 154 9.44 2.30 40.53
CA ARG A 154 10.19 1.12 40.98
C ARG A 154 11.65 1.18 40.51
N LEU A 155 11.88 1.45 39.23
CA LEU A 155 13.23 1.60 38.68
C LEU A 155 14.01 2.73 39.39
N THR A 156 13.37 3.87 39.60
CA THR A 156 13.98 5.01 40.30
C THR A 156 14.38 4.66 41.73
N LYS A 157 13.50 3.98 42.48
CA LYS A 157 13.79 3.53 43.85
C LYS A 157 15.00 2.60 43.88
N ILE A 158 15.03 1.58 43.02
CA ILE A 158 16.16 0.63 42.92
C ILE A 158 17.46 1.36 42.59
N TYR A 159 17.43 2.29 41.64
CA TYR A 159 18.59 3.09 41.26
C TYR A 159 19.11 3.93 42.43
N ARG A 160 18.25 4.66 43.13
CA ARG A 160 18.65 5.51 44.27
C ARG A 160 19.18 4.70 45.44
N ASP A 161 18.61 3.52 45.71
CA ASP A 161 19.10 2.63 46.77
C ASP A 161 20.49 2.07 46.43
N ASN A 162 20.72 1.70 45.17
CA ASN A 162 22.03 1.25 44.70
C ASN A 162 23.06 2.38 44.62
N GLU A 163 22.64 3.61 44.29
CA GLU A 163 23.48 4.80 44.30
C GLU A 163 24.00 5.09 45.71
N LYS A 164 23.12 5.04 46.72
CA LYS A 164 23.50 5.20 48.14
C LYS A 164 24.46 4.11 48.64
N LYS A 165 24.27 2.87 48.21
CA LYS A 165 25.13 1.73 48.61
C LYS A 165 26.46 1.68 47.84
N GLY A 166 26.45 2.15 46.60
CA GLY A 166 27.55 2.02 45.65
C GLY A 166 28.51 3.20 45.61
N GLN A 167 28.14 4.37 46.13
CA GLN A 167 29.06 5.50 46.20
C GLN A 167 30.12 5.30 47.30
N PRO A 168 31.41 5.61 47.00
CA PRO A 168 31.95 6.21 45.77
C PRO A 168 32.58 5.20 44.78
N LYS A 169 32.37 3.89 44.93
CA LYS A 169 33.14 2.85 44.20
C LYS A 169 32.77 2.68 42.73
N HIS A 170 31.58 3.10 42.28
CA HIS A 170 31.08 2.82 40.93
C HIS A 170 30.44 4.06 40.28
N GLY A 171 30.70 4.25 38.98
CA GLY A 171 30.10 5.33 38.20
C GLY A 171 28.62 5.09 37.85
N PRO A 172 27.89 6.14 37.43
CA PRO A 172 26.43 6.09 37.20
C PRO A 172 25.98 4.95 36.26
N SER A 173 26.73 4.67 35.18
CA SER A 173 26.38 3.60 34.23
C SER A 173 26.42 2.21 34.85
N LYS A 174 27.40 1.90 35.70
CA LYS A 174 27.46 0.60 36.39
C LYS A 174 26.32 0.43 37.39
N ILE A 175 25.96 1.52 38.09
CA ILE A 175 24.81 1.54 39.01
C ILE A 175 23.52 1.30 38.21
N LEU A 176 23.38 1.93 37.05
CA LEU A 176 22.25 1.74 36.15
C LEU A 176 22.13 0.28 35.69
N ASP A 177 23.21 -0.33 35.24
CA ASP A 177 23.20 -1.72 34.74
C ASP A 177 22.71 -2.71 35.81
N VAL A 178 23.21 -2.57 37.04
CA VAL A 178 22.78 -3.41 38.17
C VAL A 178 21.31 -3.14 38.52
N SER A 179 20.93 -1.86 38.58
CA SER A 179 19.57 -1.44 38.94
C SER A 179 18.54 -1.90 37.92
N TYR A 180 18.85 -1.78 36.63
CA TYR A 180 17.98 -2.23 35.54
C TYR A 180 17.84 -3.76 35.55
N ARG A 181 18.91 -4.51 35.82
CA ARG A 181 18.85 -5.98 35.91
C ARG A 181 17.91 -6.46 37.01
N VAL A 182 17.95 -5.81 38.18
CA VAL A 182 17.04 -6.11 39.29
C VAL A 182 15.61 -5.74 38.92
N PHE A 183 15.38 -4.53 38.41
CA PHE A 183 14.07 -4.07 37.95
C PHE A 183 13.45 -4.99 36.88
N TRP A 184 14.27 -5.43 35.92
CA TRP A 184 13.85 -6.27 34.81
C TRP A 184 13.34 -7.63 35.30
N LYS A 185 13.99 -8.23 36.31
CA LYS A 185 13.59 -9.54 36.83
C LYS A 185 12.11 -9.58 37.25
N ASP A 186 11.62 -8.51 37.86
CA ASP A 186 10.25 -8.41 38.37
C ASP A 186 9.27 -7.83 37.34
N SER A 187 9.75 -7.02 36.40
CA SER A 187 8.89 -6.30 35.43
C SER A 187 8.90 -6.90 34.02
N GLN A 188 9.73 -7.91 33.75
CA GLN A 188 9.90 -8.52 32.43
C GLN A 188 8.65 -9.18 31.86
N LEU A 189 7.74 -9.68 32.71
CA LEU A 189 6.52 -10.34 32.26
C LEU A 189 5.71 -9.37 31.39
N GLU A 190 5.33 -8.23 31.96
CA GLU A 190 4.57 -7.19 31.25
C GLU A 190 5.42 -6.44 30.21
N LEU A 191 6.58 -5.93 30.62
CA LEU A 191 7.39 -5.06 29.75
C LEU A 191 8.07 -5.83 28.61
N GLY A 192 8.35 -7.11 28.78
CA GLY A 192 8.93 -7.96 27.74
C GLY A 192 8.00 -8.12 26.54
N HIS A 193 6.71 -8.35 26.80
CA HIS A 193 5.71 -8.41 25.73
C HIS A 193 5.53 -7.05 25.05
N TYR A 194 5.40 -5.98 25.83
CA TYR A 194 5.28 -4.61 25.31
C TYR A 194 6.45 -4.22 24.39
N PHE A 195 7.70 -4.36 24.85
CA PHE A 195 8.87 -3.96 24.06
C PHE A 195 9.07 -4.82 22.82
N ARG A 196 8.78 -6.12 22.88
CA ARG A 196 8.87 -7.01 21.71
C ARG A 196 7.83 -6.64 20.66
N PHE A 197 6.61 -6.27 21.10
CA PHE A 197 5.59 -5.77 20.20
C PHE A 197 6.03 -4.44 19.56
N LEU A 198 6.49 -3.49 20.37
CA LEU A 198 6.93 -2.19 19.87
C LEU A 198 8.09 -2.33 18.87
N TYR A 199 9.06 -3.21 19.13
CA TYR A 199 10.12 -3.55 18.19
C TYR A 199 9.57 -4.05 16.85
N ASN A 200 8.62 -4.99 16.89
CA ASN A 200 8.03 -5.55 15.68
C ASN A 200 7.18 -4.52 14.93
N PHE A 201 6.56 -3.58 15.64
CA PHE A 201 5.79 -2.50 15.02
C PHE A 201 6.71 -1.53 14.27
N PHE A 202 7.83 -1.14 14.87
CA PHE A 202 8.85 -0.36 14.17
C PHE A 202 9.51 -1.14 13.04
N ARG A 203 9.71 -2.46 13.18
CA ARG A 203 10.21 -3.32 12.10
C ARG A 203 9.27 -3.34 10.90
N LEU A 204 7.95 -3.45 11.11
CA LEU A 204 6.97 -3.44 10.03
C LEU A 204 7.10 -2.18 9.16
N ILE A 205 7.21 -1.01 9.78
CA ILE A 205 7.33 0.26 9.05
C ILE A 205 8.73 0.48 8.46
N ASP A 206 9.74 -0.25 8.94
CA ASP A 206 11.12 -0.20 8.43
C ASP A 206 11.29 -1.03 7.16
N GLU A 207 10.59 -2.17 7.09
CA GLU A 207 10.70 -3.15 6.01
C GLU A 207 9.68 -2.94 4.88
N SER A 208 8.60 -2.18 5.11
CA SER A 208 7.57 -1.92 4.08
C SER A 208 7.97 -0.76 3.15
N ALA A 209 7.78 -0.96 1.84
CA ALA A 209 8.00 0.06 0.81
C ALA A 209 6.91 1.14 0.81
N GLU A 210 5.74 0.83 1.36
CA GLU A 210 4.54 1.66 1.46
C GLU A 210 4.59 2.57 2.70
N ALA A 211 5.49 2.29 3.64
CA ALA A 211 5.66 3.05 4.85
C ALA A 211 6.11 4.49 4.58
N ARG A 212 5.31 5.44 5.08
CA ARG A 212 5.60 6.88 5.03
C ARG A 212 6.13 7.40 6.36
N PRO A 213 6.94 8.49 6.39
CA PRO A 213 7.53 9.03 7.63
C PRO A 213 6.52 9.37 8.74
N TYR A 214 5.27 9.72 8.40
CA TYR A 214 4.26 10.04 9.42
C TYR A 214 3.86 8.81 10.26
N HIS A 215 4.00 7.59 9.76
CA HIS A 215 3.67 6.36 10.50
C HIS A 215 4.49 6.27 11.78
N ALA A 216 5.81 6.48 11.68
CA ALA A 216 6.70 6.52 12.82
C ALA A 216 6.33 7.64 13.81
N LYS A 217 5.97 8.83 13.29
CA LYS A 217 5.52 9.96 14.12
C LYS A 217 4.23 9.63 14.87
N LEU A 218 3.30 8.91 14.23
CA LEU A 218 2.05 8.50 14.85
C LEU A 218 2.26 7.43 15.93
N ILE A 219 3.16 6.47 15.73
CA ILE A 219 3.53 5.52 16.80
C ILE A 219 4.13 6.28 17.98
N ARG A 220 5.11 7.16 17.71
CA ARG A 220 5.76 7.98 18.73
C ARG A 220 4.77 8.82 19.54
N SER A 221 3.76 9.42 18.89
CA SER A 221 2.75 10.23 19.58
C SER A 221 1.83 9.43 20.50
N GLN A 222 1.77 8.10 20.34
CA GLN A 222 1.05 7.24 21.28
C GLN A 222 1.84 6.98 22.56
N LEU A 223 3.16 7.15 22.57
CA LEU A 223 4.00 6.84 23.73
C LEU A 223 3.91 7.94 24.78
N SER A 224 3.58 7.58 26.03
CA SER A 224 3.60 8.54 27.14
C SER A 224 5.01 8.87 27.61
N ASP A 225 5.19 9.98 28.34
CA ASP A 225 6.45 10.34 28.99
C ASP A 225 7.07 9.19 29.81
N GLN A 226 6.25 8.45 30.54
CA GLN A 226 6.71 7.35 31.39
C GLN A 226 7.11 6.13 30.55
N GLU A 227 6.37 5.85 29.49
CA GLU A 227 6.74 4.83 28.49
C GLU A 227 8.08 5.18 27.83
N LEU A 228 8.27 6.43 27.41
CA LEU A 228 9.51 6.90 26.81
C LEU A 228 10.70 6.75 27.76
N LEU A 229 10.55 7.08 29.04
CA LEU A 229 11.61 6.90 30.05
C LEU A 229 11.97 5.43 30.25
N ILE A 230 10.98 4.55 30.35
CA ILE A 230 11.19 3.11 30.53
C ILE A 230 11.78 2.48 29.26
N LEU A 231 11.33 2.90 28.08
CA LEU A 231 11.87 2.50 26.78
C LEU A 231 13.32 2.98 26.60
N PHE A 232 13.63 4.20 27.02
CA PHE A 232 14.99 4.75 27.01
C PHE A 232 15.95 3.83 27.79
N TYR A 233 15.61 3.50 29.04
CA TYR A 233 16.45 2.60 29.84
C TYR A 233 16.48 1.17 29.29
N ASN A 234 15.39 0.69 28.70
CA ASN A 234 15.41 -0.60 28.00
C ASN A 234 16.42 -0.58 26.84
N CYS A 235 16.43 0.47 26.02
CA CYS A 235 17.42 0.65 24.96
C CYS A 235 18.85 0.64 25.51
N THR A 236 19.08 1.19 26.71
CA THR A 236 20.41 1.17 27.32
C THR A 236 20.87 -0.24 27.72
N SER A 237 19.94 -1.14 28.01
CA SER A 237 20.20 -2.50 28.46
C SER A 237 20.53 -3.49 27.32
N ASP A 238 21.10 -4.64 27.68
CA ASP A 238 21.36 -5.74 26.74
C ASP A 238 20.09 -6.23 26.01
N GLN A 239 18.93 -6.20 26.69
CA GLN A 239 17.68 -6.72 26.16
C GLN A 239 17.08 -5.80 25.09
N GLY A 240 17.23 -4.48 25.25
CA GLY A 240 16.70 -3.48 24.32
C GLY A 240 17.70 -2.99 23.27
N LYS A 241 18.93 -3.53 23.24
CA LYS A 241 19.98 -3.08 22.30
C LYS A 241 19.54 -3.08 20.84
N ASN A 242 18.72 -4.06 20.44
CA ASN A 242 18.23 -4.19 19.06
C ASN A 242 17.25 -3.08 18.69
N PHE A 243 16.54 -2.50 19.67
CA PHE A 243 15.61 -1.40 19.44
C PHE A 243 16.34 -0.06 19.21
N ARG A 244 17.59 0.07 19.66
CA ARG A 244 18.38 1.31 19.50
C ARG A 244 18.42 1.79 18.04
N LYS A 245 18.51 0.88 17.06
CA LYS A 245 18.53 1.25 15.64
C LYS A 245 17.26 2.01 15.23
N TYR A 246 16.09 1.59 15.74
CA TYR A 246 14.82 2.26 15.46
C TYR A 246 14.67 3.53 16.29
N ALA A 247 15.15 3.53 17.54
CA ALA A 247 15.19 4.73 18.37
C ALA A 247 15.96 5.87 17.69
N VAL A 248 17.10 5.55 17.08
CA VAL A 248 17.90 6.51 16.30
C VAL A 248 17.21 6.87 14.98
N LYS A 249 16.84 5.87 14.15
CA LYS A 249 16.27 6.12 12.81
C LYS A 249 14.99 6.95 12.84
N TYR A 250 14.15 6.75 13.85
CA TYR A 250 12.85 7.41 13.97
C TYR A 250 12.82 8.50 15.05
N GLU A 251 13.98 8.88 15.59
CA GLU A 251 14.11 9.95 16.59
C GLU A 251 13.15 9.78 17.78
N ILE A 252 13.00 8.55 18.29
CA ILE A 252 11.92 8.17 19.25
C ILE A 252 11.92 9.02 20.53
N PHE A 253 13.04 9.62 20.92
CA PHE A 253 13.19 10.37 22.17
C PHE A 253 13.14 11.90 21.98
N ASP A 254 12.60 12.41 20.86
CA ASP A 254 12.47 13.86 20.63
C ASP A 254 11.67 14.63 21.71
N ASN A 255 10.74 13.96 22.38
CA ASN A 255 9.91 14.51 23.45
C ASN A 255 10.18 13.82 24.79
N LEU A 256 11.32 13.12 24.91
CA LEU A 256 11.71 12.51 26.18
C LEU A 256 11.94 13.61 27.23
N PRO A 257 11.31 13.52 28.42
CA PRO A 257 11.56 14.47 29.50
C PRO A 257 12.94 14.21 30.14
N THR A 258 14.00 14.77 29.56
CA THR A 258 15.40 14.52 29.98
C THR A 258 15.66 14.91 31.44
N VAL A 259 14.90 15.87 31.98
CA VAL A 259 14.93 16.28 33.40
C VAL A 259 14.51 15.16 34.36
N ARG A 260 13.79 14.15 33.85
CA ARG A 260 13.38 12.95 34.58
C ARG A 260 14.33 11.79 34.34
N LEU A 261 15.52 11.99 33.80
CA LEU A 261 16.52 10.92 33.80
C LEU A 261 17.02 10.66 35.23
N LEU A 262 17.36 9.40 35.54
CA LEU A 262 17.88 8.96 36.82
C LEU A 262 19.20 9.68 37.16
N HIS A 263 20.00 9.98 36.14
CA HIS A 263 21.20 10.80 36.24
C HIS A 263 21.36 11.64 34.95
N PRO A 264 21.81 12.91 35.03
CA PRO A 264 21.91 13.79 33.85
C PRO A 264 22.79 13.21 32.72
N THR A 265 23.89 12.54 33.09
CA THR A 265 24.81 11.91 32.11
C THR A 265 24.21 10.70 31.40
N HIS A 266 23.05 10.20 31.83
CA HIS A 266 22.41 9.07 31.15
C HIS A 266 21.96 9.45 29.74
N ALA A 267 21.70 10.72 29.46
CA ALA A 267 21.35 11.19 28.12
C ALA A 267 22.41 10.80 27.08
N ASP A 268 23.69 10.74 27.47
CA ASP A 268 24.81 10.40 26.58
C ASP A 268 24.95 8.87 26.34
N LEU A 269 24.11 8.02 26.94
CA LEU A 269 24.14 6.55 26.76
C LEU A 269 23.55 6.08 25.41
N ILE A 270 22.80 6.95 24.75
CA ILE A 270 22.20 6.72 23.43
C ILE A 270 22.67 7.85 22.51
N ASP A 271 22.81 7.54 21.22
CA ASP A 271 23.16 8.52 20.20
C ASP A 271 22.20 9.72 20.23
N ARG A 272 22.77 10.93 20.14
CA ARG A 272 22.02 12.19 20.12
C ARG A 272 21.01 12.27 18.99
N ALA A 273 21.25 11.57 17.88
CA ALA A 273 20.30 11.49 16.78
C ALA A 273 18.93 10.90 17.21
N ALA A 274 18.89 10.02 18.22
CA ALA A 274 17.64 9.47 18.73
C ALA A 274 16.73 10.51 19.40
N PHE A 275 17.26 11.68 19.75
CA PHE A 275 16.55 12.76 20.41
C PHE A 275 16.07 13.86 19.45
N GLY A 276 16.30 13.75 18.14
CA GLY A 276 15.80 14.72 17.15
C GLY A 276 15.98 16.18 17.59
N GLN A 277 14.88 16.92 17.69
CA GLN A 277 14.85 18.32 18.12
C GLN A 277 14.45 18.53 19.59
N ASN A 278 14.82 17.59 20.48
CA ASN A 278 14.42 17.67 21.90
C ASN A 278 14.93 18.95 22.58
N PRO A 279 14.05 19.87 23.00
CA PRO A 279 14.46 21.15 23.58
C PRO A 279 15.15 20.98 24.94
N MET A 280 14.84 19.89 25.66
CA MET A 280 15.41 19.59 26.97
C MET A 280 16.78 18.91 26.90
N LEU A 281 17.24 18.51 25.70
CA LEU A 281 18.60 18.01 25.48
C LEU A 281 19.56 19.15 25.09
N THR A 282 19.05 20.13 24.33
CA THR A 282 19.81 21.29 23.88
C THR A 282 20.03 22.33 24.98
N GLY A 283 19.14 22.37 25.97
CA GLY A 283 19.29 23.18 27.17
C GLY A 283 20.03 22.44 28.27
N ARG A 284 21.34 22.68 28.42
CA ARG A 284 22.02 22.50 29.72
C ARG A 284 21.45 23.40 30.83
N ASP A 285 20.48 24.25 30.49
CA ASP A 285 19.80 25.16 31.40
C ASP A 285 18.36 24.71 31.60
N VAL A 286 18.06 24.18 32.79
CA VAL A 286 17.01 24.64 33.71
C VAL A 286 17.07 23.74 34.95
N ARG A 287 17.58 24.32 36.05
CA ARG A 287 17.59 23.86 37.46
C ARG A 287 18.65 22.82 37.84
N MET A 288 19.86 23.33 38.07
CA MET A 288 20.59 22.94 39.27
C MET A 288 19.70 23.28 40.49
N PRO A 289 19.39 22.34 41.39
CA PRO A 289 18.74 22.68 42.65
C PRO A 289 19.66 23.63 43.43
N ASN A 290 19.10 24.70 43.97
CA ASN A 290 19.76 25.66 44.85
C ASN A 290 20.70 24.94 45.83
N GLN A 291 21.99 25.00 45.55
CA GLN A 291 23.02 24.87 46.55
C GLN A 291 23.24 26.28 47.09
N GLU A 292 22.72 26.49 48.29
CA GLU A 292 23.23 27.40 49.33
C GLU A 292 23.49 28.86 48.90
N ARG A 293 22.55 29.74 49.25
CA ARG A 293 22.86 31.11 49.64
C ARG A 293 22.43 31.32 51.08
N GLY A 294 23.40 31.64 51.94
CA GLY A 294 23.19 32.13 53.30
C GLY A 294 23.43 31.09 54.36
#